data_AF-A0A6A4EXI1-F1
#
_entry.id   AF-A0A6A4EXI1-F1
#
_cell.length_a   1.000
_cell.length_b   1.000
_cell.length_c   1.000
_cell.angle_alpha   90.00
_cell.angle_beta   90.00
_cell.angle_gamma   90.00
#
_symmetry.space_group_name_H-M   'P 1'
#
loop_
_entity.id
_entity.type
_entity.pdbx_description
1 polymer ?
#
loop_
_entity_poly.entity_id
_entity_poly.type
_entity_poly.pdbx_seq_one_letter_code
_entity_poly.pdbx_strand_id
1 'polypeptide(L)'
;MTAWLGWLQDFKKEQRYIGRYSVEKLYAFHDYQEKTSICRVIAVIVLTPLPTILVLCGLDCIPLPDPRGGAKRNTTTFLRSILSHAIMTYACLLCGKQAVGLTERNTKYTHGKVALISVCIAVVLEAWWLIWAFDRLC
;
A
#
# COMPACT_ATOMS: atom_id res chain seq x y z
N MET A 1 0.51 33.18 11.96
CA MET A 1 -0.08 31.87 12.36
C MET A 1 -1.42 31.56 11.69
N THR A 2 -2.23 32.54 11.27
CA THR A 2 -3.55 32.32 10.63
C THR A 2 -3.49 31.84 9.17
N ALA A 3 -2.43 32.17 8.43
CA ALA A 3 -2.26 31.76 7.04
C ALA A 3 -2.17 30.22 6.86
N TRP A 4 -1.49 29.54 7.78
CA TRP A 4 -1.42 28.07 7.80
C TRP A 4 -2.78 27.42 8.07
N LEU A 5 -3.63 28.05 8.89
CA LEU A 5 -4.97 27.55 9.17
C LEU A 5 -5.89 27.68 7.95
N GLY A 6 -5.83 28.82 7.25
CA GLY A 6 -6.61 29.03 6.02
C GLY A 6 -6.20 28.03 4.93
N TRP A 7 -4.89 27.86 4.72
CA TRP A 7 -4.37 26.87 3.78
C TRP A 7 -4.83 25.44 4.09
N LEU A 8 -4.82 25.04 5.37
CA LEU A 8 -5.32 23.71 5.79
C LEU A 8 -6.83 23.54 5.54
N GLN A 9 -7.62 24.59 5.74
CA GLN A 9 -9.05 24.57 5.49
C GLN A 9 -9.37 24.45 4.00
N ASP A 10 -8.63 25.15 3.15
CA ASP A 10 -8.81 25.08 1.70
C ASP A 10 -8.35 23.73 1.13
N PHE A 11 -7.24 23.19 1.64
CA PHE A 11 -6.84 21.80 1.35
C PHE A 11 -7.94 20.80 1.73
N LYS A 12 -8.55 20.95 2.90
CA LYS A 12 -9.65 20.08 3.36
C LYS A 12 -10.89 20.20 2.48
N LYS A 13 -11.18 21.39 1.95
CA LYS A 13 -12.31 21.62 1.03
C LYS A 13 -12.06 20.96 -0.32
N GLU A 14 -10.90 21.18 -0.95
CA GLU A 14 -10.56 20.55 -2.23
C GLU A 14 -10.62 19.02 -2.14
N GLN A 15 -10.04 18.43 -1.09
CA GLN A 15 -10.08 16.98 -0.86
C GLN A 15 -11.51 16.42 -0.70
N ARG A 16 -12.47 17.21 -0.20
CA ARG A 16 -13.86 16.78 -0.05
C ARG A 16 -14.57 16.60 -1.40
N TYR A 17 -14.13 17.32 -2.44
CA TYR A 17 -14.70 17.27 -3.79
C TYR A 17 -13.85 16.45 -4.77
N ILE A 18 -12.60 16.11 -4.43
CA ILE A 18 -11.76 15.22 -5.23
C ILE A 18 -12.32 13.79 -5.16
N GLY A 19 -13.24 13.49 -6.07
CA GLY A 19 -13.36 12.19 -6.71
C GLY A 19 -14.23 11.11 -6.06
N ARG A 20 -14.82 11.31 -4.86
CA ARG A 20 -15.61 10.23 -4.21
C ARG A 20 -17.13 10.35 -4.29
N TYR A 21 -17.69 11.55 -4.42
CA TYR A 21 -19.14 11.77 -4.48
C TYR A 21 -19.49 12.64 -5.70
N SER A 22 -19.30 12.07 -6.89
CA SER A 22 -19.92 12.62 -8.11
C SER A 22 -21.31 12.02 -8.22
N VAL A 23 -22.30 12.82 -8.64
CA VAL A 23 -23.69 12.36 -8.81
C VAL A 23 -23.73 11.15 -9.77
N GLU A 24 -22.86 11.15 -10.77
CA GLU A 24 -22.71 10.08 -11.77
C GLU A 24 -22.24 8.76 -11.13
N LYS A 25 -21.34 8.81 -10.13
CA LYS A 25 -20.87 7.61 -9.43
C LYS A 25 -21.95 7.04 -8.52
N LEU A 26 -22.79 7.88 -7.92
CA LEU A 26 -23.95 7.44 -7.15
C LEU A 26 -24.96 6.71 -8.04
N TYR A 27 -25.27 7.27 -9.21
CA TYR A 27 -26.16 6.59 -10.17
C TYR A 27 -25.55 5.28 -10.68
N ALA A 28 -24.26 5.24 -11.00
CA ALA A 28 -23.58 4.02 -11.40
C ALA A 28 -23.56 2.95 -10.31
N PHE A 29 -23.44 3.35 -9.04
CA PHE A 29 -23.51 2.42 -7.91
C PHE A 29 -24.92 1.87 -7.71
N HIS A 30 -25.95 2.71 -7.86
CA HIS A 30 -27.34 2.28 -7.78
C HIS A 30 -27.68 1.25 -8.87
N ASP A 31 -27.31 1.53 -10.13
CA ASP A 31 -27.50 0.60 -11.26
C ASP A 31 -26.71 -0.71 -11.05
N TYR A 32 -25.52 -0.62 -10.44
CA TYR A 32 -24.74 -1.80 -10.09
C TYR A 32 -25.44 -2.66 -9.03
N GLN A 33 -26.07 -2.06 -8.01
CA GLN A 33 -26.80 -2.78 -6.97
C GLN A 33 -28.04 -3.49 -7.52
N GLU A 34 -28.77 -2.86 -8.44
CA GLU A 34 -29.96 -3.48 -9.06
C GLU A 34 -29.60 -4.65 -9.98
N LYS A 35 -28.48 -4.57 -10.70
CA LYS A 35 -28.08 -5.58 -11.69
C LYS A 35 -27.20 -6.70 -11.13
N THR A 36 -26.58 -6.51 -9.96
CA THR A 36 -25.60 -7.47 -9.42
C THR A 36 -26.27 -8.60 -8.65
N SER A 37 -25.95 -9.84 -9.05
CA SER A 37 -26.28 -11.05 -8.29
C SER A 37 -25.49 -11.13 -6.98
N ILE A 38 -26.16 -11.61 -5.92
CA ILE A 38 -25.57 -11.88 -4.59
C ILE A 38 -24.31 -12.76 -4.69
N CYS A 39 -24.25 -13.70 -5.64
CA CYS A 39 -23.08 -14.55 -5.86
C CYS A 39 -21.82 -13.75 -6.19
N ARG A 40 -21.94 -12.67 -6.98
CA ARG A 40 -20.80 -11.80 -7.32
C ARG A 40 -20.32 -11.03 -6.10
N VAL A 41 -21.23 -10.60 -5.23
CA VAL A 41 -20.90 -9.89 -3.98
C VAL A 41 -20.11 -10.83 -3.06
N ILE A 42 -20.60 -12.05 -2.85
CA ILE A 42 -19.91 -13.07 -2.05
C ILE A 42 -18.52 -13.37 -2.65
N ALA A 43 -18.43 -13.55 -3.97
CA ALA A 43 -17.16 -13.78 -4.64
C ALA A 43 -16.17 -12.63 -4.41
N VAL A 44 -16.62 -11.37 -4.51
CA VAL A 44 -15.76 -10.20 -4.24
C VAL A 44 -15.31 -10.18 -2.77
N ILE A 45 -16.21 -10.44 -1.81
CA ILE A 45 -15.87 -10.45 -0.38
C ILE A 45 -14.83 -11.53 -0.06
N VAL A 46 -14.91 -12.71 -0.69
CA VAL A 46 -13.96 -13.82 -0.48
C VAL A 46 -12.66 -13.60 -1.25
N LEU A 47 -12.73 -13.09 -2.47
CA LEU A 47 -11.56 -12.89 -3.33
C LEU A 47 -10.71 -11.68 -2.91
N THR A 48 -11.28 -10.68 -2.24
CA THR A 48 -10.55 -9.49 -1.77
C THR A 48 -9.47 -9.81 -0.72
N PRO A 49 -9.71 -10.59 0.34
CA PRO A 49 -8.68 -10.95 1.32
C PRO A 49 -7.73 -12.06 0.85
N LEU A 50 -8.14 -12.86 -0.13
CA LEU A 50 -7.36 -13.98 -0.65
C LEU A 50 -5.92 -13.61 -1.09
N PRO A 51 -5.67 -12.54 -1.89
CA PRO A 51 -4.32 -12.15 -2.24
C PRO A 51 -3.48 -11.74 -1.02
N THR A 52 -4.09 -11.14 0.00
CA THR A 52 -3.41 -10.79 1.25
C THR A 52 -2.99 -12.04 2.02
N ILE A 53 -3.88 -13.04 2.12
CA ILE A 53 -3.59 -14.32 2.78
C ILE A 53 -2.45 -15.04 2.05
N LEU A 54 -2.48 -15.09 0.72
CA LEU A 54 -1.41 -15.71 -0.07
C LEU A 54 -0.05 -15.07 0.18
N VAL A 55 0.00 -13.73 0.24
CA VAL A 55 1.23 -13.00 0.57
C VAL A 55 1.73 -13.34 1.96
N LEU A 56 0.85 -13.36 2.97
CA LEU A 56 1.22 -13.67 4.34
C LEU A 56 1.75 -15.09 4.47
N CYS A 57 1.06 -16.07 3.90
CA CYS A 57 1.55 -17.45 3.86
C CYS A 57 2.91 -17.56 3.16
N GLY A 58 3.11 -16.82 2.06
CA GLY A 58 4.40 -16.77 1.36
C GLY A 58 5.53 -16.20 2.23
N LEU A 59 5.24 -15.21 3.07
CA LEU A 59 6.19 -14.64 4.03
C LEU A 59 6.46 -15.60 5.21
N ASP A 60 5.45 -16.32 5.67
CA ASP A 60 5.56 -17.28 6.78
C ASP A 60 6.34 -18.54 6.40
N CYS A 61 6.35 -18.91 5.12
CA CYS A 61 7.20 -19.97 4.60
C CYS A 61 8.70 -19.64 4.66
N ILE A 62 9.10 -18.39 4.92
CA ILE A 62 10.51 -17.98 5.01
C ILE A 62 11.01 -18.26 6.44
N PRO A 63 11.98 -19.18 6.63
CA PRO A 63 12.43 -19.56 7.97
C PRO A 63 13.16 -18.40 8.67
N LEU A 64 12.82 -18.18 9.95
CA LEU A 64 13.49 -17.21 10.83
C LEU A 64 14.71 -17.85 11.51
N PRO A 65 15.94 -17.40 11.24
CA PRO A 65 17.15 -17.86 11.91
C PRO A 65 17.30 -17.25 13.31
N ASP A 66 18.13 -17.87 14.13
CA ASP A 66 18.39 -17.45 15.51
C ASP A 66 18.84 -15.98 15.60
N PRO A 67 18.17 -15.14 16.42
CA PRO A 67 18.45 -13.70 16.50
C PRO A 67 19.80 -13.37 17.15
N ARG A 68 20.51 -14.39 17.68
CA ARG A 68 21.84 -14.25 18.27
C ARG A 68 22.96 -14.26 17.24
N GLY A 69 22.67 -14.61 15.97
CA GLY A 69 23.62 -14.44 14.87
C GLY A 69 23.73 -12.97 14.46
N GLY A 70 24.92 -12.46 14.17
CA GLY A 70 25.10 -11.11 13.62
C GLY A 70 24.46 -10.96 12.22
N ALA A 71 24.52 -9.75 11.64
CA ALA A 71 23.85 -9.39 10.38
C ALA A 71 24.03 -10.41 9.23
N LYS A 72 25.24 -11.00 9.09
CA LYS A 72 25.56 -11.97 8.03
C LYS A 72 24.83 -13.30 8.16
N ARG A 73 24.39 -13.69 9.36
CA ARG A 73 23.68 -14.96 9.61
C ARG A 73 22.16 -14.79 9.52
N ASN A 74 21.66 -13.56 9.62
CA ASN A 74 20.23 -13.23 9.61
C ASN A 74 19.74 -12.71 8.26
N THR A 75 20.43 -13.02 7.16
CA THR A 75 20.09 -12.55 5.80
C THR A 75 18.66 -12.87 5.38
N THR A 76 18.12 -14.02 5.80
CA THR A 76 16.72 -14.39 5.54
C THR A 76 15.72 -13.52 6.30
N THR A 77 16.06 -13.04 7.50
CA THR A 77 15.24 -12.08 8.26
C THR A 77 15.14 -10.75 7.52
N PHE A 78 16.26 -10.25 6.97
CA PHE A 78 16.26 -9.02 6.16
C PHE A 78 15.48 -9.22 4.85
N LEU A 79 15.62 -10.36 4.19
CA LEU A 79 14.85 -10.67 2.98
C LEU A 79 13.34 -10.64 3.25
N ARG A 80 12.90 -11.30 4.34
CA ARG A 80 11.49 -11.28 4.78
C ARG A 80 11.01 -9.86 5.09
N SER A 81 11.85 -9.06 5.75
CA SER A 81 11.54 -7.68 6.12
C SER A 81 11.41 -6.77 4.88
N ILE A 82 12.37 -6.82 3.95
CA ILE A 82 12.32 -6.08 2.68
C ILE A 82 11.05 -6.43 1.90
N LEU A 83 10.73 -7.73 1.77
CA LEU A 83 9.57 -8.19 1.03
C LEU A 83 8.27 -7.70 1.67
N SER A 84 8.14 -7.80 3.00
CA SER A 84 6.96 -7.30 3.71
C SER A 84 6.76 -5.79 3.56
N HIS A 85 7.84 -4.99 3.69
CA HIS A 85 7.79 -3.54 3.54
C HIS A 85 7.46 -3.12 2.12
N ALA A 86 8.03 -3.79 1.12
CA ALA A 86 7.75 -3.53 -0.29
C ALA A 86 6.27 -3.79 -0.60
N ILE A 87 5.71 -4.91 -0.16
CA ILE A 87 4.31 -5.27 -0.41
C ILE A 87 3.35 -4.32 0.32
N MET A 88 3.62 -4.01 1.59
CA MET A 88 2.81 -3.07 2.36
C MET A 88 2.80 -1.68 1.74
N THR A 89 3.96 -1.17 1.34
CA THR A 89 4.08 0.15 0.69
C THR A 89 3.39 0.15 -0.67
N TYR A 90 3.54 -0.90 -1.46
CA TYR A 90 2.84 -1.06 -2.74
C TYR A 90 1.32 -1.04 -2.57
N ALA A 91 0.78 -1.81 -1.60
CA ALA A 91 -0.64 -1.83 -1.30
C ALA A 91 -1.16 -0.44 -0.86
N CYS A 92 -0.45 0.24 0.04
CA CYS A 92 -0.78 1.60 0.48
C CYS A 92 -0.82 2.59 -0.69
N LEU A 93 0.16 2.54 -1.60
CA LEU A 93 0.20 3.42 -2.78
C LEU A 93 -0.94 3.12 -3.76
N LEU A 94 -1.31 1.85 -3.95
CA LEU A 94 -2.46 1.49 -4.78
C LEU A 94 -3.78 1.97 -4.16
N CYS A 95 -3.97 1.75 -2.86
CA CYS A 95 -5.15 2.22 -2.13
C CYS A 95 -5.24 3.76 -2.20
N GLY A 96 -4.12 4.46 -2.02
CA GLY A 96 -4.04 5.92 -2.20
C GLY A 96 -4.41 6.35 -3.62
N LYS A 97 -3.86 5.68 -4.65
CA LYS A 97 -4.18 5.95 -6.05
C LYS A 97 -5.67 5.77 -6.37
N GLN A 98 -6.28 4.71 -5.83
CA GLN A 98 -7.71 4.44 -5.96
C GLN A 98 -8.54 5.48 -5.19
N ALA A 99 -8.10 5.85 -3.98
CA ALA A 99 -8.79 6.81 -3.13
C ALA A 99 -8.90 8.21 -3.75
N VAL A 100 -7.83 8.66 -4.42
CA VAL A 100 -7.73 9.97 -5.08
C VAL A 100 -8.34 9.95 -6.50
N GLY A 101 -8.70 8.78 -7.03
CA GLY A 101 -9.32 8.69 -8.35
C GLY A 101 -8.36 8.91 -9.52
N LEU A 102 -7.04 8.80 -9.31
CA LEU A 102 -5.99 8.94 -10.34
C LEU A 102 -5.97 7.81 -11.38
N THR A 103 -7.06 7.06 -11.50
CA THR A 103 -7.25 5.95 -12.44
C THR A 103 -7.76 6.43 -13.80
N GLU A 104 -8.11 7.72 -13.95
CA GLU A 104 -8.47 8.27 -15.25
C GLU A 104 -7.26 8.33 -16.21
N ARG A 105 -7.42 7.58 -17.31
CA ARG A 105 -6.78 7.47 -18.64
C ARG A 105 -5.51 8.27 -19.03
N ASN A 106 -5.02 9.26 -18.29
CA ASN A 106 -3.92 10.15 -18.68
C ASN A 106 -2.93 10.49 -17.54
N THR A 107 -2.70 9.54 -16.64
CA THR A 107 -1.74 9.72 -15.54
C THR A 107 -0.41 9.03 -15.85
N LYS A 108 0.71 9.78 -15.74
CA LYS A 108 2.09 9.28 -15.90
C LYS A 108 2.51 8.24 -14.84
N TYR A 109 1.62 7.89 -13.90
CA TYR A 109 1.82 7.01 -12.76
C TYR A 109 1.40 5.57 -13.11
N THR A 110 2.26 4.87 -13.84
CA THR A 110 2.06 3.45 -14.20
C THR A 110 2.25 2.55 -12.98
N HIS A 111 1.57 1.40 -12.94
CA HIS A 111 1.76 0.37 -11.89
C HIS A 111 3.23 -0.03 -11.68
N GLY A 112 4.03 -0.02 -12.74
CA GLY A 112 5.48 -0.26 -12.66
C GLY A 112 6.24 0.82 -11.89
N LYS A 113 5.84 2.10 -11.99
CA LYS A 113 6.46 3.19 -11.21
C LYS A 113 6.09 3.09 -9.74
N VAL A 114 4.85 2.72 -9.44
CA VAL A 114 4.41 2.46 -8.06
C VAL A 114 5.20 1.33 -7.44
N ALA A 115 5.39 0.22 -8.18
CA ALA A 115 6.19 -0.91 -7.74
C ALA A 115 7.67 -0.52 -7.52
N LEU A 116 8.24 0.25 -8.45
CA LEU A 116 9.62 0.76 -8.32
C LEU A 116 9.77 1.61 -7.06
N ILE A 117 8.86 2.58 -6.84
CA ILE A 117 8.88 3.45 -5.65
C ILE A 117 8.77 2.62 -4.37
N SER A 118 7.86 1.64 -4.31
CA SER A 118 7.72 0.80 -3.10
C SER A 118 8.97 -0.01 -2.80
N VAL A 119 9.66 -0.53 -3.83
CA VAL A 119 10.91 -1.28 -3.65
C VAL A 119 12.03 -0.35 -3.21
N CYS A 120 12.18 0.82 -3.83
CA CYS A 120 13.19 1.80 -3.43
C CYS A 120 13.03 2.24 -1.97
N ILE A 121 11.78 2.52 -1.54
CA ILE A 121 11.50 2.90 -0.15
C ILE A 121 11.85 1.75 0.81
N ALA A 122 11.46 0.51 0.49
CA ALA A 122 11.77 -0.65 1.33
C ALA A 122 13.29 -0.84 1.49
N VAL A 123 14.05 -0.73 0.40
CA VAL A 123 15.52 -0.86 0.44
C VAL A 123 16.17 0.27 1.26
N VAL A 124 15.71 1.51 1.10
CA VAL A 124 16.25 2.65 1.85
C VAL A 124 15.97 2.52 3.35
N LEU A 125 14.77 2.07 3.72
CA LEU A 125 14.39 1.85 5.11
C LEU A 125 15.26 0.77 5.77
N GLU A 126 15.54 -0.31 5.05
CA GLU A 126 16.33 -1.43 5.55
C GLU A 126 17.83 -1.09 5.60
N ALA A 127 18.33 -0.31 4.64
CA ALA A 127 19.68 0.25 4.69
C ALA A 127 19.84 1.18 5.90
N TRP A 128 18.84 2.03 6.17
CA TRP A 128 18.82 2.87 7.37
C TRP A 128 18.81 2.03 8.65
N TRP A 129 17.99 0.98 8.70
CA TRP A 129 17.93 0.09 9.86
C TRP A 129 19.25 -0.65 10.09
N LEU A 130 19.90 -1.13 9.02
CA LEU A 130 21.21 -1.78 9.09
C LEU A 130 22.29 -0.85 9.65
N ILE A 131 22.34 0.40 9.17
CA ILE A 131 23.27 1.41 9.68
C ILE A 131 22.98 1.64 11.16
N TRP A 132 21.74 1.92 11.53
CA TRP A 132 21.44 2.30 12.91
C TRP A 132 21.60 1.15 13.92
N ALA A 133 21.29 -0.09 13.51
CA ALA A 133 21.34 -1.26 14.38
C ALA A 133 22.75 -1.83 14.53
N PHE A 134 23.55 -1.88 13.45
CA PHE A 134 24.86 -2.55 13.48
C PHE A 134 26.05 -1.59 13.59
N ASP A 135 25.91 -0.31 13.22
CA ASP A 135 26.99 0.69 13.39
C ASP A 135 27.18 1.09 14.87
N ARG A 136 26.24 0.74 15.76
CA ARG A 136 26.38 0.91 17.22
C ARG A 136 26.99 -0.29 17.95
N LEU A 137 27.28 -1.38 17.25
CA LEU A 137 27.77 -2.65 17.83
C LEU A 137 29.23 -2.96 17.47
N CYS A 138 29.88 -2.12 16.66
CA CYS A 138 31.34 -2.08 16.44
C CYS A 138 31.93 -0.85 17.14
#